data_AF-A0A7Z0E4I4-F1
#
_entry.id   AF-A0A7Z0E4I4-F1
#
_cell.length_a   1.000
_cell.length_b   1.000
_cell.length_c   1.000
_cell.angle_alpha   90.00
_cell.angle_beta   90.00
_cell.angle_gamma   90.00
#
_symmetry.space_group_name_H-M   'P 1'
#
loop_
_entity.id
_entity.type
_entity.pdbx_description
1 polymer ?
#
loop_
_entity_poly.entity_id
_entity_poly.type
_entity_poly.pdbx_seq_one_letter_code
_entity_poly.pdbx_strand_id
1 'polypeptide(L)'
;MLRADGGWYEEDAAWAVVALTFPDLFTAYERKCSDKTIRDSWPDVWEAISGRPLAPGECYEKDARAFARQHAGDWIVISALRSDHNAGMTEVIATIGGKRGERVKERRFLVPSDEYAIGRFGFVIDEARHAVYDGPSSFAVWRGRAS
;
A
#
# COMPACT_ATOMS: atom_id res chain seq x y z
N MET A 1 1.96 -20.29 -25.41
CA MET A 1 1.02 -20.72 -24.36
C MET A 1 1.71 -20.51 -23.03
N LEU A 2 1.16 -19.66 -22.16
CA LEU A 2 1.69 -19.45 -20.81
C LEU A 2 1.46 -20.71 -19.97
N ARG A 3 2.46 -21.09 -19.18
CA ARG A 3 2.33 -22.14 -18.16
C ARG A 3 2.90 -21.58 -16.85
N ALA A 4 2.21 -21.82 -15.76
CA ALA A 4 2.73 -21.49 -14.44
C ALA A 4 3.84 -22.48 -14.08
N ASP A 5 5.07 -22.00 -13.89
CA ASP A 5 6.24 -22.84 -13.61
C ASP A 5 6.14 -23.62 -12.28
N GLY A 6 5.21 -23.24 -11.39
CA GLY A 6 4.95 -23.91 -10.12
C GLY A 6 3.91 -25.04 -10.18
N GLY A 7 3.26 -25.28 -11.31
CA GLY A 7 2.21 -26.31 -11.45
C GLY A 7 0.90 -26.01 -10.69
N TRP A 8 0.80 -24.88 -10.00
CA TRP A 8 -0.40 -24.39 -9.34
C TRP A 8 -1.07 -23.33 -10.22
N TYR A 9 -2.34 -23.56 -10.53
CA TYR A 9 -3.23 -22.59 -11.16
C TYR A 9 -4.17 -22.09 -10.07
N GLU A 10 -4.00 -20.84 -9.63
CA GLU A 10 -5.03 -20.18 -8.85
C GLU A 10 -6.25 -19.98 -9.77
N GLU A 11 -7.40 -20.53 -9.36
CA GLU A 11 -8.63 -20.58 -10.15
C GLU A 11 -9.04 -19.20 -10.68
N ASP A 12 -8.85 -18.16 -9.87
CA ASP A 12 -9.18 -16.78 -10.17
C ASP A 12 -8.20 -16.09 -11.14
N ALA A 13 -7.03 -16.69 -11.39
CA ALA A 13 -5.97 -16.13 -12.22
C ALA A 13 -5.75 -16.88 -13.55
N ALA A 14 -6.01 -18.18 -13.59
CA ALA A 14 -5.72 -19.03 -14.76
C ALA A 14 -6.59 -18.70 -15.98
N TRP A 15 -7.84 -18.27 -15.78
CA TRP A 15 -8.72 -17.83 -16.88
C TRP A 15 -8.13 -16.64 -17.64
N ALA A 16 -7.36 -15.79 -16.95
CA ALA A 16 -6.77 -14.60 -17.54
C ALA A 16 -5.77 -14.98 -18.63
N VAL A 17 -4.99 -16.06 -18.43
CA VAL A 17 -4.08 -16.60 -19.44
C VAL A 17 -4.81 -17.04 -20.71
N VAL A 18 -5.99 -17.65 -20.55
CA VAL A 18 -6.84 -18.06 -21.68
C VAL A 18 -7.35 -16.84 -22.43
N ALA A 19 -7.85 -15.83 -21.71
CA ALA A 19 -8.33 -14.58 -22.30
C ALA A 19 -7.24 -13.78 -23.01
N LEU A 20 -6.00 -13.83 -22.51
CA LEU A 20 -4.84 -13.23 -23.18
C LEU A 20 -4.45 -14.00 -24.46
N THR A 21 -4.55 -15.33 -24.44
CA THR A 21 -4.16 -16.19 -25.57
C THR A 21 -5.19 -16.18 -26.69
N PHE A 22 -6.48 -16.04 -26.36
CA PHE A 22 -7.59 -16.08 -27.32
C PHE A 22 -8.50 -14.84 -27.19
N PRO A 23 -7.97 -13.63 -27.45
CA PRO A 23 -8.67 -12.38 -27.15
C PRO A 23 -9.99 -12.20 -27.91
N ASP A 24 -10.14 -12.86 -29.07
CA ASP A 24 -11.35 -12.79 -29.90
C ASP A 24 -12.53 -13.56 -29.29
N LEU A 25 -12.28 -14.45 -28.33
CA LEU A 25 -13.31 -15.19 -27.60
C LEU A 25 -13.88 -14.42 -26.40
N PHE A 26 -13.29 -13.27 -26.06
CA PHE A 26 -13.62 -12.51 -24.86
C PHE A 26 -14.02 -11.06 -25.19
N THR A 27 -14.89 -10.51 -24.36
CA THR A 27 -15.30 -9.10 -24.45
C THR A 27 -14.17 -8.15 -24.07
N ALA A 28 -14.30 -6.88 -24.47
CA ALA A 28 -13.32 -5.85 -24.08
C ALA A 28 -13.19 -5.70 -22.55
N TYR A 29 -14.29 -5.91 -21.80
CA TYR A 29 -14.27 -5.88 -20.34
C TYR A 29 -13.45 -7.05 -19.78
N GLU A 30 -13.72 -8.28 -20.23
CA GLU A 30 -12.99 -9.47 -19.76
C GLU A 30 -11.50 -9.40 -20.12
N ARG A 31 -11.15 -8.86 -21.30
CA ARG A 31 -9.74 -8.62 -21.66
C ARG A 31 -9.07 -7.63 -20.71
N LYS A 32 -9.76 -6.56 -20.30
CA LYS A 32 -9.23 -5.59 -19.32
C LYS A 32 -9.04 -6.23 -17.94
N CYS A 33 -9.98 -7.05 -17.51
CA CYS A 33 -9.88 -7.79 -16.25
C CYS A 33 -8.72 -8.80 -16.29
N SER A 34 -8.62 -9.58 -17.36
CA SER A 34 -7.52 -10.52 -17.60
C SER A 34 -6.16 -9.83 -17.57
N ASP A 35 -6.01 -8.72 -18.30
CA ASP A 35 -4.78 -7.94 -18.33
C ASP A 35 -4.36 -7.50 -16.92
N LYS A 36 -5.31 -6.97 -16.12
CA LYS A 36 -5.06 -6.61 -14.72
C LYS A 36 -4.65 -7.82 -13.88
N THR A 37 -5.37 -8.94 -13.99
CA THR A 37 -5.08 -10.17 -13.25
C THR A 37 -3.67 -10.70 -13.54
N ILE A 38 -3.22 -10.68 -14.81
CA ILE A 38 -1.88 -11.12 -15.18
C ILE A 38 -0.81 -10.16 -14.65
N ARG A 39 -1.05 -8.84 -14.69
CA ARG A 39 -0.12 -7.86 -14.10
C ARG A 39 0.05 -8.04 -12.60
N ASP A 40 -1.02 -8.36 -11.89
CA ASP A 40 -1.00 -8.54 -10.44
C ASP A 40 -0.44 -9.92 -10.05
N SER A 41 -0.73 -11.00 -10.80
CA SER A 41 -0.33 -12.38 -10.45
C SER A 41 1.03 -12.81 -11.03
N TRP A 42 1.36 -12.37 -12.25
CA TRP A 42 2.59 -12.73 -12.97
C TRP A 42 3.20 -11.50 -13.67
N PRO A 43 3.65 -10.49 -12.91
CA PRO A 43 4.13 -9.23 -13.47
C PRO A 43 5.29 -9.40 -14.45
N ASP A 44 6.27 -10.26 -14.13
CA ASP A 44 7.44 -10.47 -15.00
C ASP A 44 7.06 -11.14 -16.31
N VAL A 45 6.07 -12.04 -16.26
CA VAL A 45 5.52 -12.72 -17.43
C VAL A 45 4.72 -11.74 -18.29
N TRP A 46 3.92 -10.87 -17.66
CA TRP A 46 3.23 -9.79 -18.36
C TRP A 46 4.22 -8.88 -19.09
N GLU A 47 5.30 -8.45 -18.42
CA GLU A 47 6.32 -7.58 -19.02
C GLU A 47 6.99 -8.23 -20.24
N ALA A 48 7.27 -9.53 -20.17
CA ALA A 48 7.83 -10.29 -21.28
C ALA A 48 6.87 -10.36 -22.49
N ILE A 49 5.56 -10.53 -22.25
CA ILE A 49 4.57 -10.58 -23.33
C ILE A 49 4.31 -9.19 -23.92
N SER A 50 4.17 -8.18 -23.06
CA SER A 50 3.89 -6.80 -23.47
C SER A 50 5.12 -6.08 -24.04
N GLY A 51 6.31 -6.64 -23.88
CA GLY A 51 7.57 -6.07 -24.37
C GLY A 51 7.97 -4.76 -23.68
N ARG A 52 7.39 -4.47 -22.51
CA ARG A 52 7.66 -3.26 -21.73
C ARG A 52 7.59 -3.53 -20.23
N PRO A 53 8.36 -2.79 -19.42
CA PRO A 53 8.19 -2.83 -17.98
C PRO A 53 6.85 -2.23 -17.56
N LEU A 54 6.35 -2.67 -16.41
CA LEU A 54 5.22 -2.08 -15.71
C LEU A 54 5.64 -0.71 -15.16
N ALA A 55 4.88 0.31 -15.52
CA ALA A 55 5.02 1.65 -14.98
C ALA A 55 4.44 1.73 -13.56
N PRO A 56 4.83 2.74 -12.76
CA PRO A 56 4.18 3.01 -11.48
C PRO A 56 2.66 3.15 -11.67
N GLY A 57 1.89 2.44 -10.85
CA GLY A 57 0.43 2.42 -10.95
C GLY A 57 -0.15 1.17 -11.60
N GLU A 58 0.66 0.38 -12.32
CA GLU A 58 0.16 -0.69 -13.18
C GLU A 58 0.08 -2.07 -12.53
N CYS A 59 0.75 -2.26 -11.39
CA CYS A 59 0.70 -3.50 -10.60
C CYS A 59 0.74 -3.12 -9.12
N TYR A 60 -0.29 -3.52 -8.37
CA TYR A 60 -0.41 -3.13 -6.97
C TYR A 60 0.77 -3.63 -6.13
N GLU A 61 1.19 -4.88 -6.33
CA GLU A 61 2.26 -5.47 -5.54
C GLU A 61 3.62 -4.85 -5.82
N LYS A 62 3.95 -4.56 -7.10
CA LYS A 62 5.19 -3.89 -7.46
C LYS A 62 5.24 -2.49 -6.87
N ASP A 63 4.13 -1.74 -6.98
CA ASP A 63 4.03 -0.40 -6.41
C ASP A 63 4.15 -0.44 -4.87
N ALA A 64 3.46 -1.37 -4.20
CA ALA A 64 3.54 -1.54 -2.76
C ALA A 64 4.97 -1.90 -2.30
N ARG A 65 5.67 -2.75 -3.05
CA ARG A 65 7.07 -3.12 -2.78
C ARG A 65 8.01 -1.94 -3.01
N ALA A 66 7.80 -1.16 -4.06
CA ALA A 66 8.59 0.04 -4.33
C ALA A 66 8.41 1.07 -3.21
N PHE A 67 7.16 1.32 -2.80
CA PHE A 67 6.83 2.19 -1.67
C PHE A 67 7.48 1.71 -0.37
N ALA A 68 7.36 0.42 -0.04
CA ALA A 68 7.95 -0.15 1.17
C ALA A 68 9.49 -0.06 1.18
N ARG A 69 10.14 -0.19 0.01
CA ARG A 69 11.60 -0.03 -0.13
C ARG A 69 12.02 1.43 0.02
N GLN A 70 11.30 2.35 -0.62
CA GLN A 70 11.56 3.78 -0.57
C GLN A 70 11.40 4.33 0.85
N HIS A 71 10.35 3.91 1.56
CA HIS A 71 9.98 4.41 2.87
C HIS A 71 10.34 3.45 4.02
N ALA A 72 11.31 2.56 3.81
CA ALA A 72 11.71 1.56 4.80
C ALA A 72 12.20 2.18 6.12
N GLY A 73 12.77 3.40 6.05
CA GLY A 73 13.27 4.17 7.18
C GLY A 73 12.35 5.29 7.66
N ASP A 74 11.23 5.53 6.98
CA ASP A 74 10.37 6.68 7.26
C ASP A 74 9.25 6.31 8.24
N TRP A 75 8.72 7.31 8.95
CA TRP A 75 7.55 7.14 9.79
C TRP A 75 6.29 7.08 8.93
N ILE A 76 5.62 5.94 8.91
CA ILE A 76 4.37 5.74 8.17
C ILE A 76 3.22 5.59 9.17
N VAL A 77 2.17 6.38 8.97
CA VAL A 77 0.98 6.37 9.84
C VAL A 77 0.29 5.01 9.78
N ILE A 78 0.07 4.42 10.95
CA ILE A 78 -0.66 3.16 11.13
C ILE A 78 -2.04 3.36 11.77
N SER A 79 -2.25 4.47 12.46
CA SER A 79 -3.52 4.82 13.11
C SER A 79 -3.67 6.35 13.17
N ALA A 80 -4.90 6.85 13.03
CA ALA A 80 -5.19 8.28 13.04
C ALA A 80 -6.54 8.55 13.68
N LEU A 81 -6.64 9.68 14.38
CA LEU A 81 -7.86 10.15 15.01
C LEU A 81 -7.85 11.68 15.02
N ARG A 82 -9.01 12.31 14.82
CA ARG A 82 -9.12 13.76 14.99
C ARG A 82 -8.83 14.12 16.44
N SER A 83 -7.96 15.09 16.69
CA SER A 83 -7.58 15.47 18.05
C SER A 83 -8.69 16.30 18.69
N ASP A 84 -9.16 15.89 19.87
CA ASP A 84 -10.07 16.69 20.69
C ASP A 84 -9.32 17.79 21.46
N HIS A 85 -8.00 17.64 21.59
CA HIS A 85 -7.12 18.54 22.34
C HIS A 85 -6.49 19.63 21.46
N ASN A 86 -6.36 19.39 20.16
CA ASN A 86 -5.72 20.31 19.22
C ASN A 86 -6.67 20.56 18.05
N ALA A 87 -7.42 21.65 18.11
CA ALA A 87 -8.43 21.99 17.11
C ALA A 87 -7.79 22.10 15.71
N GLY A 88 -8.41 21.42 14.73
CA GLY A 88 -7.91 21.40 13.34
C GLY A 88 -6.75 20.44 13.09
N MET A 89 -6.35 19.63 14.09
CA MET A 89 -5.28 18.65 13.95
C MET A 89 -5.81 17.21 14.02
N THR A 90 -5.14 16.33 13.29
CA THR A 90 -5.27 14.88 13.38
C THR A 90 -4.09 14.34 14.17
N GLU A 91 -4.38 13.64 15.27
CA GLU A 91 -3.40 12.87 16.02
C GLU A 91 -3.15 11.56 15.29
N VAL A 92 -1.90 11.30 14.94
CA VAL A 92 -1.50 10.09 14.21
C VAL A 92 -0.45 9.32 14.97
N ILE A 93 -0.54 7.98 14.92
CA ILE A 93 0.48 7.06 15.40
C ILE A 93 1.16 6.49 14.16
N ALA A 94 2.48 6.63 14.10
CA ALA A 94 3.30 6.13 13.00
C ALA A 94 4.37 5.16 13.50
N THR A 95 4.79 4.27 12.60
CA THR A 95 5.91 3.34 12.82
C THR A 95 6.90 3.40 11.67
N ILE A 96 8.16 3.05 11.94
CA ILE A 96 9.20 2.98 10.90
C ILE A 96 8.83 1.91 9.86
N GLY A 97 8.71 2.33 8.60
CA GLY A 97 8.31 1.50 7.48
C GLY A 97 6.87 0.97 7.56
N GLY A 98 6.01 1.55 8.41
CA GLY A 98 4.61 1.16 8.55
C GLY A 98 4.38 -0.23 9.14
N LYS A 99 5.41 -0.81 9.78
CA LYS A 99 5.34 -2.14 10.40
C LYS A 99 4.37 -2.12 11.58
N ARG A 100 3.58 -3.18 11.72
CA ARG A 100 2.68 -3.40 12.86
C ARG A 100 3.19 -4.57 13.69
N GLY A 101 3.16 -4.44 15.02
CA GLY A 101 3.54 -5.53 15.93
C GLY A 101 3.99 -5.01 17.29
N GLU A 102 3.97 -5.87 18.31
CA GLU A 102 4.18 -5.48 19.71
C GLU A 102 5.55 -4.86 20.02
N ARG A 103 6.56 -5.13 19.19
CA ARG A 103 7.95 -4.66 19.37
C ARG A 103 8.35 -3.53 18.42
N VAL A 104 7.40 -2.97 17.66
CA VAL A 104 7.69 -1.88 16.74
C VAL A 104 7.66 -0.56 17.50
N LYS A 105 8.66 0.29 17.27
CA LYS A 105 8.66 1.65 17.82
C LYS A 105 7.52 2.44 17.19
N GLU A 106 6.61 2.89 18.03
CA GLU A 106 5.52 3.80 17.68
C GLU A 106 5.89 5.21 18.11
N ARG A 107 5.52 6.20 17.31
CA ARG A 107 5.65 7.62 17.64
C ARG A 107 4.38 8.35 17.23
N ARG A 108 3.99 9.34 18.03
CA ARG A 108 2.84 10.19 17.75
C ARG A 108 3.24 11.50 17.11
N PHE A 109 2.39 11.97 16.22
CA PHE A 109 2.52 13.26 15.55
C PHE A 109 1.18 13.98 15.49
N LEU A 110 1.23 15.30 15.33
CA LEU A 110 0.08 16.10 14.92
C LEU A 110 0.25 16.50 13.45
N VAL A 111 -0.75 16.15 12.65
CA VAL A 111 -0.84 16.53 11.22
C VAL A 111 -2.04 17.46 11.05
N PRO A 112 -1.94 18.57 10.32
CA PRO A 112 -3.10 19.38 9.98
C PRO A 112 -4.21 18.52 9.36
N SER A 113 -5.45 18.67 9.84
CA SER A 113 -6.55 17.78 9.41
C SER A 113 -6.91 17.91 7.94
N ASP A 114 -6.62 19.05 7.32
CA ASP A 114 -6.77 19.30 5.89
C ASP A 114 -5.64 18.68 5.04
N GLU A 115 -4.48 18.44 5.65
CA GLU A 115 -3.35 17.75 5.03
C GLU A 115 -3.48 16.21 5.13
N TYR A 116 -4.06 15.70 6.21
CA TYR A 116 -4.15 14.27 6.44
C TYR A 116 -5.15 13.59 5.50
N ALA A 117 -4.63 12.87 4.50
CA ALA A 117 -5.39 11.97 3.64
C ALA A 117 -4.65 10.63 3.50
N ILE A 118 -5.33 9.51 3.77
CA ILE A 118 -4.75 8.19 3.55
C ILE A 118 -4.53 7.99 2.05
N GLY A 119 -3.25 7.94 1.64
CA GLY A 119 -2.84 7.58 0.30
C GLY A 119 -2.93 6.07 0.06
N ARG A 120 -2.66 5.65 -1.19
CA ARG A 120 -2.77 4.24 -1.63
C ARG A 120 -1.96 3.25 -0.78
N PHE A 121 -0.82 3.67 -0.23
CA PHE A 121 0.08 2.83 0.58
C PHE A 121 0.28 3.35 2.01
N GLY A 122 -0.50 4.36 2.42
CA GLY A 122 -0.37 5.03 3.71
C GLY A 122 -0.02 6.51 3.59
N PHE A 123 0.23 7.13 4.74
CA PHE A 123 0.66 8.53 4.86
C PHE A 123 2.05 8.55 5.50
N VAL A 124 3.01 9.16 4.82
CA VAL A 124 4.39 9.32 5.32
C VAL A 124 4.48 10.64 6.08
N ILE A 125 5.02 10.58 7.28
CA ILE A 125 5.26 11.76 8.11
C ILE A 125 6.44 12.56 7.54
N ASP A 126 6.24 13.88 7.43
CA ASP A 126 7.31 14.84 7.20
C ASP A 126 7.76 15.38 8.56
N GLU A 127 8.89 14.89 9.09
CA GLU A 127 9.40 15.29 10.40
C GLU A 127 9.77 16.78 10.50
N ALA A 128 9.90 17.51 9.38
CA ALA A 128 10.13 18.95 9.39
C ALA A 128 8.82 19.76 9.53
N ARG A 129 7.67 19.15 9.20
CA ARG A 129 6.35 19.81 9.21
C ARG A 129 5.41 19.28 10.27
N HIS A 130 5.51 17.99 10.59
CA HIS A 130 4.62 17.31 11.53
C HIS A 130 5.31 17.18 12.88
N ALA A 131 4.80 17.91 13.87
CA ALA A 131 5.39 17.93 15.19
C ALA A 131 5.15 16.61 15.93
N VAL A 132 6.19 16.09 16.58
CA VAL A 132 6.07 14.98 17.54
C VAL A 132 5.14 15.40 18.68
N TYR A 133 4.25 14.51 19.08
CA TYR A 133 3.21 14.81 20.06
C TYR A 133 3.22 13.87 21.25
N ASP A 134 3.64 14.39 22.40
CA ASP A 134 3.67 13.67 23.68
C ASP A 134 2.57 14.10 24.66
N GLY A 135 1.65 14.96 24.21
CA GLY A 135 0.55 15.50 25.03
C GLY A 135 -0.63 14.52 25.27
N PRO A 136 -1.72 15.02 25.88
CA PRO A 136 -2.95 14.26 26.11
C PRO A 136 -3.47 13.61 24.82
N SER A 137 -3.85 12.34 24.91
CA SER A 137 -4.23 11.54 23.74
C SER A 137 -5.75 11.42 23.62
N SER A 138 -6.27 11.60 22.41
CA SER A 138 -7.65 11.20 22.10
C SER A 138 -7.78 9.67 21.88
N PHE A 139 -6.66 8.93 21.74
CA PHE A 139 -6.70 7.48 21.67
C PHE A 139 -6.92 6.84 23.05
N ALA A 140 -8.04 6.12 23.20
CA ALA A 140 -8.43 5.46 24.45
C ALA A 140 -7.39 4.46 25.02
N VAL A 141 -6.51 3.90 24.17
CA VAL A 141 -5.53 2.85 24.55
C VAL A 141 -4.10 3.39 24.64
N TRP A 142 -3.87 4.70 24.41
CA TRP A 142 -2.53 5.26 24.44
C TRP A 142 -2.04 5.46 25.89
N ARG A 143 -1.43 4.42 26.45
CA ARG A 143 -0.49 4.54 27.57
C ARG A 143 0.87 4.69 26.94
N GLY A 144 1.45 5.89 26.94
CA GLY A 144 2.77 6.16 26.37
C GLY A 144 3.73 5.03 26.71
N ARG A 145 4.01 4.17 25.72
CA ARG A 145 4.99 3.10 25.83
C ARG A 145 6.35 3.78 25.71
N ALA A 146 6.70 4.50 26.78
CA ALA A 146 7.94 5.23 26.87
C ALA A 146 9.09 4.24 27.15
N SER A 147 10.06 4.29 26.23
CA SER A 147 11.45 3.81 26.31
C SER A 147 11.70 2.33 26.06
#